data_AF-A0A3D2U9C9-F1
#
_entry.id   AF-A0A3D2U9C9-F1
#
_cell.length_a   1.000
_cell.length_b   1.000
_cell.length_c   1.000
_cell.angle_alpha   90.00
_cell.angle_beta   90.00
_cell.angle_gamma   90.00
#
_symmetry.space_group_name_H-M   'P 1'
#
loop_
_entity.id
_entity.type
_entity.pdbx_description
1 polymer ?
#
loop_
_entity_poly.entity_id
_entity_poly.type
_entity_poly.pdbx_seq_one_letter_code
_entity_poly.pdbx_strand_id
1 'polypeptide(L)'
;MTACRWTPRGPFCPVRAFTATVSAALVLTVILGMAAANEDKTAPARPVHIVTLGDSITKGVRSGVTDKQTFAALLDAGLNESRKLVRVTNVGIGGERTDQALKRLSTVLALKPDFVTIMYGTNDSFVDRGKTASRLSRKQYRANLVRLITELLSRGITPVLMTEPRWA
;
A
#
# COMPACT_ATOMS: atom_id res chain seq x y z
N MET A 1 -56.26 51.34 -48.62
CA MET A 1 -55.76 50.51 -49.73
C MET A 1 -56.09 49.06 -49.43
N THR A 2 -56.88 48.48 -50.34
CA THR A 2 -57.01 47.05 -50.73
C THR A 2 -55.76 46.20 -50.38
N ALA A 3 -55.81 44.92 -50.03
CA ALA A 3 -56.69 43.86 -50.52
C ALA A 3 -56.60 42.54 -49.73
N CYS A 4 -57.63 41.71 -49.94
CA CYS A 4 -57.64 40.25 -50.12
C CYS A 4 -57.23 39.28 -49.00
N ARG A 5 -58.30 38.77 -48.36
CA ARG A 5 -58.64 37.35 -48.08
C ARG A 5 -57.72 36.27 -48.68
N TRP A 6 -57.43 35.26 -47.85
CA TRP A 6 -57.41 33.84 -48.22
C TRP A 6 -57.70 32.95 -46.98
N THR A 7 -58.74 32.11 -47.07
CA THR A 7 -58.91 30.85 -46.32
C THR A 7 -59.37 29.83 -47.37
N PRO A 8 -58.97 28.53 -47.31
CA PRO A 8 -59.81 27.54 -46.61
C PRO A 8 -59.16 26.19 -46.15
N ARG A 9 -59.78 25.60 -45.10
CA ARG A 9 -60.09 24.17 -44.84
C ARG A 9 -59.00 23.14 -44.47
N GLY A 10 -59.27 22.43 -43.35
CA GLY A 10 -58.82 21.06 -43.05
C GLY A 10 -59.36 20.58 -41.68
N PRO A 11 -59.83 19.32 -41.51
CA PRO A 11 -60.74 18.92 -40.44
C PRO A 11 -60.05 18.55 -39.12
N PHE A 12 -60.77 18.74 -38.02
CA PHE A 12 -60.40 18.27 -36.68
C PHE A 12 -60.34 16.74 -36.65
N CYS A 13 -59.18 16.19 -36.28
CA CYS A 13 -58.99 14.77 -36.02
C CYS A 13 -58.83 14.55 -34.50
N PRO A 14 -59.67 13.75 -33.84
CA PRO A 14 -59.52 13.47 -32.41
C PRO A 14 -58.51 12.33 -32.24
N VAL A 15 -57.37 12.59 -31.60
CA VAL A 15 -56.47 11.50 -31.21
C VAL A 15 -56.92 10.98 -29.85
N ARG A 16 -57.37 9.72 -29.88
CA ARG A 16 -57.86 8.92 -28.75
C ARG A 16 -56.86 8.89 -27.59
N ALA A 17 -57.37 9.04 -26.37
CA ALA A 17 -56.65 8.69 -25.15
C ALA A 17 -56.34 7.19 -25.13
N PHE A 18 -55.06 6.84 -25.10
CA PHE A 18 -54.60 5.48 -24.83
C PHE A 18 -54.55 5.30 -23.31
N THR A 19 -55.57 4.67 -22.73
CA THR A 19 -55.51 4.14 -21.37
C THR A 19 -54.74 2.82 -21.42
N ALA A 20 -53.44 2.85 -21.11
CA ALA A 20 -52.66 1.64 -20.90
C ALA A 20 -52.89 1.15 -19.46
N THR A 21 -53.77 0.17 -19.28
CA THR A 21 -53.85 -0.63 -18.06
C THR A 21 -52.62 -1.52 -17.99
N VAL A 22 -51.59 -1.10 -17.26
CA VAL A 22 -50.44 -1.96 -16.93
C VAL A 22 -50.88 -2.93 -15.84
N SER A 23 -51.05 -4.20 -16.20
CA SER A 23 -51.44 -5.27 -15.29
C SER A 23 -50.44 -5.41 -14.14
N ALA A 24 -50.92 -5.25 -12.91
CA ALA A 24 -50.16 -5.31 -11.65
C ALA A 24 -49.51 -6.68 -11.33
N ALA A 25 -49.57 -7.66 -12.22
CA ALA A 25 -49.05 -9.01 -11.99
C ALA A 25 -47.56 -9.20 -12.37
N LEU A 26 -46.97 -8.30 -13.16
CA LEU A 26 -45.56 -8.42 -13.58
C LEU A 26 -44.57 -7.78 -12.59
N VAL A 27 -45.06 -6.94 -11.68
CA VAL A 27 -44.21 -6.22 -10.72
C VAL A 27 -43.77 -7.12 -9.55
N LEU A 28 -44.52 -8.19 -9.25
CA LEU A 28 -44.22 -9.06 -8.11
C LEU A 28 -43.17 -10.15 -8.39
N THR A 29 -42.93 -10.51 -9.65
CA THR A 29 -41.90 -11.51 -10.00
C THR A 29 -40.48 -10.92 -10.10
N VAL A 30 -40.35 -9.60 -10.27
CA VAL A 30 -39.04 -8.94 -10.37
C VAL A 30 -38.43 -8.67 -8.98
N ILE A 31 -39.24 -8.58 -7.92
CA ILE A 31 -38.75 -8.27 -6.57
C ILE A 31 -38.19 -9.51 -5.85
N LEU A 32 -38.55 -10.74 -6.28
CA LEU A 32 -38.07 -11.97 -5.62
C LEU A 32 -36.78 -12.55 -6.21
N GLY A 33 -36.17 -11.89 -7.22
CA GLY A 33 -34.97 -12.37 -7.91
C GLY A 33 -33.65 -11.75 -7.48
N MET A 34 -33.64 -10.77 -6.56
CA MET A 34 -32.41 -10.05 -6.17
C MET A 34 -31.77 -10.52 -4.86
N ALA A 35 -32.26 -11.63 -4.29
CA ALA A 35 -31.76 -12.16 -3.02
C ALA A 35 -31.13 -13.55 -3.17
N ALA A 36 -30.19 -13.70 -4.11
CA ALA A 36 -29.26 -14.83 -4.07
C ALA A 36 -27.97 -14.52 -4.84
N ALA A 37 -26.86 -14.69 -4.12
CA ALA A 37 -25.51 -14.89 -4.64
C ALA A 37 -24.74 -13.67 -5.19
N ASN A 38 -24.52 -12.68 -4.33
CA ASN A 38 -23.15 -12.23 -4.11
C ASN A 38 -22.72 -12.69 -2.72
N GLU A 39 -22.56 -14.01 -2.55
CA GLU A 39 -21.57 -14.46 -1.57
C GLU A 39 -20.22 -14.08 -2.17
N ASP A 40 -19.74 -12.91 -1.76
CA ASP A 40 -18.35 -12.57 -1.93
C ASP A 40 -17.58 -13.62 -1.12
N LYS A 41 -17.18 -14.71 -1.78
CA LYS A 41 -16.15 -15.61 -1.29
C LYS A 41 -14.86 -14.81 -1.32
N THR A 42 -14.76 -13.84 -0.41
CA THR A 42 -13.55 -13.11 -0.13
C THR A 42 -12.56 -14.17 0.31
N ALA A 43 -11.62 -14.51 -0.57
CA ALA A 43 -10.45 -15.28 -0.16
C ALA A 43 -9.92 -14.66 1.13
N PRO A 44 -9.53 -15.47 2.14
CA PRO A 44 -9.09 -14.92 3.41
C PRO A 44 -8.06 -13.83 3.13
N ALA A 45 -8.32 -12.62 3.62
CA ALA A 45 -7.45 -11.48 3.38
C ALA A 45 -6.04 -11.90 3.74
N ARG A 46 -5.11 -11.88 2.78
CA ARG A 46 -3.74 -12.27 3.08
C ARG A 46 -3.17 -11.31 4.13
N PRO A 47 -2.31 -11.77 5.06
CA PRO A 47 -1.66 -10.87 5.99
C PRO A 47 -0.94 -9.73 5.27
N VAL A 48 -1.02 -8.53 5.81
CA VAL A 48 -0.17 -7.42 5.39
C VAL A 48 1.27 -7.79 5.72
N HIS A 49 2.15 -7.76 4.73
CA HIS A 49 3.53 -8.16 4.90
C HIS A 49 4.45 -6.95 5.05
N ILE A 50 5.07 -6.84 6.21
CA ILE A 50 6.07 -5.81 6.52
C ILE A 50 7.45 -6.47 6.52
N VAL A 51 8.41 -5.89 5.83
CA VAL A 51 9.82 -6.28 5.94
C VAL A 51 10.61 -5.18 6.65
N THR A 52 11.38 -5.54 7.68
CA THR A 52 12.26 -4.58 8.36
C THR A 52 13.68 -4.69 7.79
N LEU A 53 14.08 -3.70 7.02
CA LEU A 53 15.37 -3.58 6.37
C LEU A 53 16.28 -2.64 7.16
N GLY A 54 17.45 -3.11 7.56
CA GLY A 54 18.41 -2.29 8.30
C GLY A 54 19.65 -3.07 8.73
N ASP A 55 20.35 -2.51 9.71
CA ASP A 55 21.63 -3.03 10.15
C ASP A 55 21.55 -3.95 11.39
N SER A 56 22.60 -3.93 12.22
CA SER A 56 22.69 -4.57 13.54
C SER A 56 21.51 -4.25 14.47
N ILE A 57 20.99 -3.03 14.44
CA ILE A 57 19.91 -2.60 15.33
C ILE A 57 18.61 -3.28 14.90
N THR A 58 18.32 -3.30 13.60
CA THR A 58 17.19 -4.05 13.04
C THR A 58 17.35 -5.55 13.30
N LYS A 59 18.56 -6.10 13.11
CA LYS A 59 18.84 -7.52 13.39
C LYS A 59 18.68 -7.88 14.86
N GLY A 60 18.90 -6.95 15.79
CA GLY A 60 18.82 -7.18 17.23
C GLY A 60 20.05 -7.83 17.85
N VAL A 61 21.26 -7.49 17.38
CA VAL A 61 22.52 -8.17 17.81
C VAL A 61 23.04 -7.75 19.19
N ARG A 62 22.37 -6.83 19.89
CA ARG A 62 22.81 -6.36 21.22
C ARG A 62 22.74 -7.52 22.21
N SER A 63 23.79 -7.70 23.01
CA SER A 63 23.84 -8.75 24.02
C SER A 63 22.63 -8.68 24.97
N GLY A 64 21.99 -9.83 25.20
CA GLY A 64 20.77 -9.96 26.01
C GLY A 64 19.46 -9.70 25.27
N VAL A 65 19.49 -9.24 24.01
CA VAL A 65 18.28 -9.14 23.18
C VAL A 65 17.97 -10.51 22.57
N THR A 66 16.77 -11.01 22.87
CA THR A 66 16.22 -12.22 22.25
C THR A 66 15.46 -11.90 20.96
N ASP A 67 15.21 -12.91 20.12
CA ASP A 67 14.45 -12.73 18.86
C ASP A 67 13.08 -12.06 19.08
N LYS A 68 12.41 -12.39 20.19
CA LYS A 68 11.10 -11.83 20.57
C LYS A 68 11.15 -10.36 21.01
N GLN A 69 12.33 -9.86 21.33
CA GLN A 69 12.56 -8.48 21.78
C GLN A 69 13.07 -7.59 20.65
N THR A 70 13.27 -8.13 19.44
CA THR A 70 13.61 -7.32 18.27
C THR A 70 12.46 -6.40 17.90
N PHE A 71 12.76 -5.25 17.31
CA PHE A 71 11.73 -4.32 16.80
C PHE A 71 10.73 -5.04 15.87
N ALA A 72 11.21 -5.92 15.01
CA ALA A 72 10.36 -6.69 14.11
C ALA A 72 9.36 -7.60 14.85
N ALA A 73 9.80 -8.31 15.89
CA ALA A 73 8.95 -9.18 16.69
C ALA A 73 7.93 -8.38 17.53
N LEU A 74 8.36 -7.26 18.11
CA LEU A 74 7.47 -6.37 18.87
C LEU A 74 6.42 -5.71 17.95
N LEU A 75 6.81 -5.32 16.73
CA LEU A 75 5.90 -4.78 15.73
C LEU A 75 4.86 -5.81 15.29
N ASP A 76 5.29 -7.05 15.04
CA ASP A 76 4.40 -8.15 14.68
C ASP A 76 3.36 -8.41 15.78
N ALA A 77 3.82 -8.59 17.02
CA ALA A 77 2.97 -8.84 18.18
C ALA A 77 1.98 -7.68 18.41
N GLY A 78 2.45 -6.44 18.47
CA GLY A 78 1.59 -5.29 18.75
C GLY A 78 0.53 -5.01 17.68
N LEU A 79 0.85 -5.24 16.40
CA LEU A 79 -0.13 -5.09 15.32
C LEU A 79 -1.18 -6.21 15.34
N ASN A 80 -0.75 -7.45 15.59
CA ASN A 80 -1.67 -8.58 15.70
C ASN A 80 -2.56 -8.51 16.96
N GLU A 81 -2.04 -8.00 18.09
CA GLU A 81 -2.84 -7.68 19.28
C GLU A 81 -3.95 -6.66 18.97
N SER A 82 -3.68 -5.72 18.07
CA SER A 82 -4.65 -4.73 17.57
C SER A 82 -5.62 -5.30 16.52
N ARG A 83 -5.73 -6.62 16.40
CA ARG A 83 -6.55 -7.36 15.42
C ARG A 83 -6.23 -7.03 13.95
N LYS A 84 -5.01 -6.57 13.65
CA LYS A 84 -4.54 -6.43 12.26
C LYS A 84 -3.82 -7.72 11.88
N LEU A 85 -4.25 -8.38 10.80
CA LEU A 85 -3.57 -9.56 10.29
C LEU A 85 -2.27 -9.15 9.61
N VAL A 86 -1.15 -9.25 10.32
CA VAL A 86 0.17 -8.79 9.87
C VAL A 86 1.19 -9.91 9.99
N ARG A 87 2.13 -9.94 9.04
CA ARG A 87 3.37 -10.71 9.14
C ARG A 87 4.55 -9.76 9.02
N VAL A 88 5.47 -9.79 9.97
CA VAL A 88 6.71 -9.02 9.91
C VAL A 88 7.89 -9.95 9.64
N THR A 89 8.78 -9.59 8.71
CA THR A 89 10.01 -10.34 8.42
C THR A 89 11.22 -9.45 8.66
N ASN A 90 12.08 -9.90 9.57
CA ASN A 90 13.34 -9.24 9.86
C ASN A 90 14.41 -9.65 8.84
N VAL A 91 14.97 -8.67 8.11
CA VAL A 91 16.09 -8.90 7.18
C VAL A 91 17.30 -8.04 7.53
N GLY A 92 17.45 -7.68 8.80
CA GLY A 92 18.58 -6.90 9.29
C GLY A 92 19.92 -7.64 9.19
N ILE A 93 20.99 -6.93 8.82
CA ILE A 93 22.34 -7.49 8.74
C ILE A 93 23.31 -6.63 9.56
N GLY A 94 24.01 -7.24 10.51
CA GLY A 94 24.96 -6.55 11.37
C GLY A 94 26.06 -5.83 10.59
N GLY A 95 26.29 -4.55 10.92
CA GLY A 95 27.32 -3.73 10.28
C GLY A 95 27.00 -3.25 8.86
N GLU A 96 25.81 -3.57 8.34
CA GLU A 96 25.43 -3.23 6.98
C GLU A 96 25.19 -1.72 6.79
N ARG A 97 25.58 -1.23 5.61
CA ARG A 97 25.35 0.15 5.15
C ARG A 97 24.41 0.21 3.96
N THR A 98 23.97 1.41 3.61
CA THR A 98 23.07 1.62 2.46
C THR A 98 23.64 1.16 1.11
N ASP A 99 24.96 1.25 0.88
CA ASP A 99 25.61 0.78 -0.36
C ASP A 99 25.61 -0.75 -0.48
N GLN A 100 25.61 -1.46 0.65
CA GLN A 100 25.52 -2.92 0.70
C GLN A 100 24.07 -3.38 0.59
N ALA A 101 23.13 -2.70 1.26
CA ALA A 101 21.71 -2.98 1.18
C ALA A 101 21.19 -2.95 -0.28
N LEU A 102 21.64 -1.97 -1.07
CA LEU A 102 21.30 -1.88 -2.50
C LEU A 102 21.67 -3.13 -3.30
N LYS A 103 22.80 -3.77 -2.98
CA LYS A 103 23.28 -4.97 -3.70
C LYS A 103 22.37 -6.17 -3.51
N ARG A 104 21.62 -6.21 -2.41
CA ARG A 104 20.70 -7.30 -2.07
C ARG A 104 19.23 -6.87 -2.09
N LEU A 105 18.91 -5.68 -2.60
CA LEU A 105 17.52 -5.21 -2.61
C LEU A 105 16.60 -6.20 -3.36
N SER A 106 17.10 -6.87 -4.40
CA SER A 106 16.35 -7.92 -5.11
C SER A 106 15.86 -9.05 -4.21
N THR A 107 16.62 -9.45 -3.18
CA THR A 107 16.18 -10.51 -2.26
C THR A 107 15.08 -10.03 -1.32
N VAL A 108 15.07 -8.74 -0.96
CA VAL A 108 13.99 -8.10 -0.21
C VAL A 108 12.73 -7.99 -1.07
N LEU A 109 12.88 -7.57 -2.33
CA LEU A 109 11.77 -7.46 -3.27
C LEU A 109 11.12 -8.83 -3.57
N ALA A 110 11.91 -9.90 -3.60
CA ALA A 110 11.41 -11.26 -3.80
C ALA A 110 10.46 -11.73 -2.68
N LEU A 111 10.52 -11.10 -1.50
CA LEU A 111 9.59 -11.37 -0.39
C LEU A 111 8.18 -10.79 -0.64
N LYS A 112 8.00 -9.94 -1.66
CA LYS A 112 6.74 -9.26 -2.01
C LYS A 112 6.08 -8.52 -0.82
N PRO A 113 6.81 -7.65 -0.10
CA PRO A 113 6.25 -6.90 1.01
C PRO A 113 5.25 -5.84 0.53
N ASP A 114 4.30 -5.49 1.39
CA ASP A 114 3.45 -4.30 1.23
C ASP A 114 4.16 -3.05 1.78
N PHE A 115 4.93 -3.22 2.87
CA PHE A 115 5.69 -2.17 3.52
C PHE A 115 7.14 -2.60 3.75
N VAL A 116 8.07 -1.66 3.62
CA VAL A 116 9.46 -1.86 4.04
C VAL A 116 9.87 -0.75 4.99
N THR A 117 10.18 -1.10 6.25
CA THR A 117 10.82 -0.14 7.15
C THR A 117 12.31 -0.08 6.82
N ILE A 118 12.89 1.12 6.76
CA ILE A 118 14.29 1.32 6.40
C ILE A 118 14.98 2.07 7.53
N MET A 119 15.92 1.42 8.19
CA MET A 119 16.76 2.00 9.24
C MET A 119 18.22 1.75 8.89
N TYR A 120 18.87 2.79 8.35
CA TYR A 120 20.32 2.83 8.13
C TYR A 120 20.86 4.22 8.47
N GLY A 121 22.15 4.28 8.78
CA GLY A 121 22.88 5.53 8.97
C GLY A 121 23.99 5.41 10.01
N THR A 122 23.83 4.51 10.99
CA THR A 122 24.82 4.25 12.05
C THR A 122 26.13 3.79 11.42
N ASN A 123 26.09 2.75 10.60
CA ASN A 123 27.28 2.21 9.93
C ASN A 123 27.78 3.08 8.77
N ASP A 124 26.91 3.83 8.10
CA ASP A 124 27.27 4.74 7.02
C ASP A 124 28.08 5.94 7.55
N SER A 125 27.67 6.49 8.70
CA SER A 125 28.30 7.65 9.33
C SER A 125 29.50 7.30 10.21
N PHE A 126 29.67 6.03 10.58
CA PHE A 126 30.78 5.59 11.43
C PHE A 126 32.14 6.00 10.85
N VAL A 127 33.03 6.46 11.73
CA VAL A 127 34.43 6.83 11.41
C VAL A 127 35.35 5.78 12.00
N ASP A 128 36.02 5.02 11.13
CA ASP A 128 36.94 3.98 11.57
C ASP A 128 38.16 4.58 12.29
N ARG A 129 38.76 3.80 13.21
CA ARG A 129 39.92 4.24 13.98
C ARG A 129 41.05 4.68 13.04
N GLY A 130 41.58 5.87 13.28
CA GLY A 130 42.64 6.47 12.46
C GLY A 130 42.15 7.11 11.14
N LYS A 131 40.83 7.22 10.94
CA LYS A 131 40.21 7.98 9.86
C LYS A 131 39.57 9.26 10.39
N THR A 132 39.35 10.22 9.49
CA THR A 132 38.67 11.49 9.78
C THR A 132 37.36 11.65 9.02
N ALA A 133 37.12 10.78 8.03
CA ALA A 133 35.89 10.75 7.24
C ALA A 133 35.04 9.54 7.61
N SER A 134 33.73 9.69 7.50
CA SER A 134 32.76 8.59 7.62
C SER A 134 32.95 7.57 6.50
N ARG A 135 32.54 6.32 6.75
CA ARG A 135 32.58 5.23 5.77
C ARG A 135 31.89 5.58 4.45
N LEU A 136 30.78 6.33 4.53
CA LEU A 136 30.14 6.95 3.37
C LEU A 136 29.94 8.45 3.61
N SER A 137 30.14 9.25 2.55
CA SER A 137 29.79 10.67 2.59
C SER A 137 28.27 10.86 2.72
N ARG A 138 27.84 12.00 3.27
CA ARG A 138 26.42 12.39 3.30
C ARG A 138 25.75 12.35 1.93
N LYS A 139 26.49 12.69 0.86
CA LYS A 139 26.01 12.64 -0.53
C LYS A 139 25.74 11.20 -0.97
N GLN A 140 26.66 10.27 -0.69
CA GLN A 140 26.48 8.85 -1.01
C GLN A 140 25.32 8.25 -0.22
N TYR A 141 25.26 8.49 1.10
CA TYR A 141 24.16 8.03 1.95
C TYR A 141 22.78 8.49 1.42
N ARG A 142 22.66 9.79 1.10
CA ARG A 142 21.42 10.35 0.53
C ARG A 142 21.08 9.70 -0.81
N ALA A 143 22.04 9.56 -1.71
CA ALA A 143 21.81 8.94 -3.02
C ALA A 143 21.36 7.47 -2.88
N ASN A 144 21.96 6.73 -1.95
CA ASN A 144 21.60 5.34 -1.72
C ASN A 144 20.19 5.20 -1.13
N LEU A 145 19.83 6.02 -0.13
CA LEU A 145 18.47 6.03 0.41
C LEU A 145 17.43 6.39 -0.64
N VAL A 146 17.68 7.44 -1.44
CA VAL A 146 16.78 7.82 -2.55
C VAL A 146 16.59 6.65 -3.50
N ARG A 147 17.65 5.92 -3.82
CA ARG A 147 17.56 4.75 -4.70
C ARG A 147 16.76 3.60 -4.07
N LEU A 148 17.00 3.28 -2.79
CA LEU A 148 16.21 2.27 -2.06
C LEU A 148 14.71 2.62 -2.09
N ILE A 149 14.36 3.86 -1.75
CA ILE A 149 12.97 4.36 -1.73
C ILE A 149 12.36 4.31 -3.13
N THR A 150 13.08 4.77 -4.15
CA THR A 150 12.58 4.83 -5.53
C THR A 150 12.25 3.43 -6.06
N GLU A 151 13.13 2.46 -5.81
CA GLU A 151 12.90 1.06 -6.24
C GLU A 151 11.71 0.40 -5.52
N LEU A 152 11.45 0.76 -4.26
CA LEU A 152 10.28 0.27 -3.51
C LEU A 152 8.99 0.89 -4.06
N LEU A 153 8.96 2.22 -4.19
CA LEU A 153 7.80 2.96 -4.69
C LEU A 153 7.44 2.56 -6.12
N SER A 154 8.43 2.34 -6.99
CA SER A 154 8.19 1.91 -8.38
C SER A 154 7.52 0.53 -8.49
N ARG A 155 7.44 -0.21 -7.40
CA ARG A 155 6.81 -1.54 -7.29
C ARG A 155 5.56 -1.53 -6.43
N GLY A 156 5.06 -0.36 -6.04
CA GLY A 156 3.89 -0.21 -5.18
C GLY A 156 4.14 -0.60 -3.72
N ILE A 157 5.40 -0.71 -3.30
CA ILE A 157 5.77 -1.04 -1.92
C ILE A 157 5.95 0.27 -1.17
N THR A 158 5.33 0.39 0.02
CA THR A 158 5.40 1.62 0.81
C THR A 158 6.65 1.63 1.70
N PRO A 159 7.64 2.52 1.46
CA PRO A 159 8.79 2.67 2.35
C PRO A 159 8.40 3.48 3.60
N VAL A 160 8.88 3.06 4.76
CA VAL A 160 8.78 3.80 6.02
C VAL A 160 10.19 4.08 6.51
N LEU A 161 10.63 5.34 6.45
CA LEU A 161 11.95 5.74 6.92
C LEU A 161 11.98 5.82 8.45
N MET A 162 13.00 5.23 9.05
CA MET A 162 13.26 5.29 10.49
C MET A 162 14.57 6.05 10.73
N THR A 163 14.57 6.92 11.73
CA THR A 163 15.80 7.57 12.20
C THR A 163 16.57 6.65 13.12
N GLU A 164 17.86 6.51 12.86
CA GLU A 164 18.77 5.77 13.73
C GLU A 164 18.84 6.40 15.14
N PRO A 165 18.93 5.58 16.20
CA PRO A 165 19.19 6.09 17.53
C PRO A 165 20.58 6.73 17.57
N ARG A 166 20.68 7.87 18.26
CA ARG A 166 21.93 8.63 18.41
C ARG A 166 23.07 7.83 19.09
N TRP A 167 22.73 6.85 19.93
CA TRP A 167 23.66 6.14 20.83
C TRP A 167 23.55 4.61 20.69
N ALA A 168 23.56 4.11 19.45
CA ALA A 168 23.56 2.68 19.17
C ALA A 168 24.94 2.03 19.35
#